data_AF-A0A368FGC5-F1
#
_entry.id   AF-A0A368FGC5-F1
#
_cell.length_a   1.000
_cell.length_b   1.000
_cell.length_c   1.000
_cell.angle_alpha   90.00
_cell.angle_beta   90.00
_cell.angle_gamma   90.00
#
_symmetry.space_group_name_H-M   'P 1'
#
loop_
_entity.id
_entity.type
_entity.pdbx_description
1 polymer ?
#
loop_
_entity_poly.entity_id
_entity_poly.type
_entity_poly.pdbx_seq_one_letter_code
_entity_poly.pdbx_strand_id
1 'polypeptide(L)'
;MGSVKVLHVHDNSMEGDYHELVRPNTVSILWVLPQYFVITLGEVLLSVTGLEFAYSQSAPNMKSVLQALWLLTVFMGNVIDMAISGTHIIPEPATEFFFYALLMILTMGIFIILAMRYTYVEEVEEAQPMQEKEKIASEDTNC
;
A
#
# COMPACT_ATOMS: atom_id res chain seq x y z
N MET A 1 22.52 -10.14 -18.37
CA MET A 1 21.08 -10.46 -18.24
C MET A 1 20.58 -10.85 -19.62
N GLY A 2 20.26 -12.13 -19.78
CA GLY A 2 20.26 -12.83 -21.06
C GLY A 2 19.24 -12.30 -22.06
N SER A 3 19.71 -11.97 -23.27
CA SER A 3 18.83 -11.79 -24.43
C SER A 3 18.44 -13.16 -24.97
N VAL A 4 17.14 -13.47 -24.98
CA VAL A 4 16.63 -14.61 -25.76
C VAL A 4 16.44 -14.10 -27.18
N LYS A 5 17.26 -14.61 -28.11
CA LYS A 5 17.14 -14.34 -29.54
C LYS A 5 16.56 -15.59 -30.20
N VAL A 6 15.41 -15.45 -30.84
CA VAL A 6 14.82 -16.55 -31.62
C VAL A 6 15.22 -16.33 -33.07
N LEU A 7 15.86 -17.34 -33.65
CA LEU A 7 16.26 -17.36 -35.05
C LEU A 7 15.18 -18.11 -35.84
N HIS A 8 14.45 -17.41 -36.70
CA HIS A 8 13.60 -18.08 -37.68
C HIS A 8 14.44 -18.36 -38.93
N VAL A 9 14.76 -19.63 -39.17
CA VAL A 9 15.48 -20.07 -40.37
C VAL A 9 14.46 -20.42 -41.45
N HIS A 10 14.50 -19.73 -42.59
CA HIS A 10 13.71 -20.05 -43.76
C HIS A 10 14.58 -20.85 -44.75
N ASP A 11 14.18 -22.07 -45.09
CA ASP A 11 14.98 -23.11 -45.78
C ASP A 11 15.39 -22.76 -47.24
N ASN A 12 15.13 -21.54 -47.71
CA ASN A 12 15.44 -21.11 -49.07
C ASN A 12 16.11 -19.72 -49.17
N SER A 13 16.52 -19.14 -48.04
CA SER A 13 17.32 -17.91 -48.02
C SER A 13 18.29 -17.94 -46.84
N MET A 14 19.59 -17.67 -47.08
CA MET A 14 20.63 -17.62 -46.03
C MET A 14 20.53 -16.37 -45.13
N GLU A 15 19.35 -15.79 -45.00
CA GLU A 15 19.09 -14.60 -44.21
C GLU A 15 18.13 -15.00 -43.08
N GLY A 16 18.70 -15.43 -41.96
CA GLY A 16 17.94 -15.72 -40.73
C GLY A 16 17.51 -14.40 -40.10
N ASP A 17 16.21 -14.20 -39.91
CA ASP A 17 15.68 -13.01 -39.25
C ASP A 17 15.82 -13.18 -37.73
N TYR A 18 16.52 -12.24 -37.07
CA TYR A 18 16.80 -12.28 -35.64
C TYR A 18 15.82 -11.37 -34.92
N HIS A 19 14.71 -11.92 -34.41
CA HIS A 19 13.83 -11.15 -33.53
C HIS A 19 14.38 -11.16 -32.10
N GLU A 20 14.84 -10.00 -31.65
CA GLU A 20 15.28 -9.77 -30.28
C GLU A 20 14.03 -9.54 -29.40
N LEU A 21 13.60 -10.58 -28.69
CA LEU A 21 12.36 -10.58 -27.89
C LEU A 21 12.42 -9.69 -26.65
N VAL A 22 13.63 -9.39 -26.15
CA VAL A 22 13.82 -8.62 -24.92
C VAL A 22 15.04 -7.71 -25.09
N ARG A 23 14.80 -6.39 -25.02
CA ARG A 23 15.85 -5.38 -25.02
C ARG A 23 16.77 -5.59 -23.80
N PRO A 24 18.11 -5.54 -23.94
CA PRO A 24 19.02 -5.72 -22.82
C PRO A 24 18.77 -4.65 -21.75
N ASN A 25 18.17 -5.04 -20.63
CA ASN A 25 17.97 -4.15 -19.49
C ASN A 25 19.33 -3.90 -18.82
N THR A 26 19.75 -2.64 -18.79
CA THR A 26 21.03 -2.18 -18.22
C THR A 26 20.92 -1.83 -16.73
N VAL A 27 19.70 -1.86 -16.16
CA VAL A 27 19.46 -1.51 -14.77
C VAL A 27 19.48 -2.77 -13.91
N SER A 28 20.36 -2.81 -12.90
CA SER A 28 20.42 -3.92 -11.95
C SER A 28 19.13 -4.00 -11.14
N ILE A 29 18.54 -5.18 -11.03
CA ILE A 29 17.36 -5.47 -10.19
C ILE A 29 17.55 -5.05 -8.72
N LEU A 30 18.81 -4.97 -8.27
CA LEU A 30 19.21 -4.46 -6.95
C LEU A 30 18.71 -3.04 -6.66
N TRP A 31 18.51 -2.19 -7.68
CA TRP A 31 17.98 -0.83 -7.48
C TRP A 31 16.52 -0.78 -7.04
N VAL A 32 15.79 -1.87 -7.17
CA VAL A 32 14.37 -1.96 -6.76
C VAL A 32 14.23 -2.18 -5.24
N LEU A 33 15.26 -2.73 -4.59
CA LEU A 33 15.28 -2.97 -3.14
C LEU A 33 15.11 -1.70 -2.30
N PRO A 34 15.88 -0.61 -2.49
CA PRO A 34 15.71 0.60 -1.68
C PRO A 34 14.33 1.22 -1.85
N GLN A 35 13.73 1.14 -3.05
CA GLN A 35 12.39 1.68 -3.29
C GLN A 35 11.33 0.92 -2.49
N TYR A 36 11.35 -0.42 -2.51
CA TYR A 36 10.40 -1.21 -1.71
C TYR A 36 10.59 -0.97 -0.22
N PHE A 37 11.83 -0.87 0.24
CA PHE A 37 12.10 -0.61 1.65
C PHE A 37 11.47 0.70 2.14
N VAL A 38 11.61 1.78 1.37
CA VAL A 38 11.03 3.09 1.71
C VAL A 38 9.49 3.05 1.68
N ILE A 39 8.89 2.41 0.66
CA ILE A 39 7.43 2.28 0.56
C ILE A 39 6.87 1.50 1.76
N THR A 40 7.45 0.33 2.07
CA THR A 40 6.97 -0.52 3.17
C THR A 40 7.14 0.16 4.52
N LEU A 41 8.23 0.91 4.74
CA LEU A 41 8.37 1.71 5.96
C LEU A 41 7.27 2.78 6.06
N GLY A 42 7.00 3.51 4.97
CA GLY A 42 5.94 4.50 4.93
C GLY A 42 4.55 3.90 5.19
N GLU A 43 4.28 2.74 4.60
CA GLU A 43 3.03 2.00 4.81
C GLU A 43 2.85 1.57 6.27
N VAL A 44 3.88 0.99 6.89
CA VAL A 44 3.80 0.55 8.30
C VAL A 44 3.60 1.75 9.23
N LEU A 45 4.35 2.84 9.03
CA LEU A 45 4.23 4.05 9.83
C LEU A 45 2.85 4.72 9.69
N LEU A 46 2.28 4.74 8.49
CA LEU A 46 0.96 5.34 8.27
C LEU A 46 -0.17 4.41 8.76
N SER A 47 -0.10 3.13 8.42
CA SER A 47 -1.17 2.16 8.65
C SER A 47 -1.27 1.72 10.10
N VAL A 48 -0.14 1.29 10.70
CA VAL A 48 -0.14 0.80 12.09
C VAL A 48 -0.39 1.94 13.06
N THR A 49 0.33 3.05 12.94
CA THR A 49 0.17 4.20 13.85
C THR A 49 -1.19 4.89 13.65
N GLY A 50 -1.69 4.99 12.42
CA GLY A 50 -3.01 5.56 12.13
C GLY A 50 -4.15 4.74 12.75
N LEU A 51 -4.08 3.42 12.64
CA LEU A 51 -5.04 2.52 13.28
C LEU A 51 -4.92 2.53 14.81
N GLU A 52 -3.70 2.57 15.36
CA GLU A 52 -3.45 2.66 16.79
C GLU A 52 -4.06 3.94 17.39
N PHE A 53 -3.87 5.08 16.71
CA PHE A 53 -4.49 6.34 17.08
C PHE A 53 -6.02 6.32 16.94
N ALA A 54 -6.54 5.75 15.85
CA ALA A 54 -7.98 5.62 15.67
C ALA A 54 -8.61 4.72 16.75
N TYR A 55 -7.92 3.65 17.16
CA TYR A 55 -8.37 2.78 18.23
C TYR A 55 -8.31 3.44 19.60
N SER A 56 -7.29 4.23 19.90
CA SER A 56 -7.19 4.95 21.18
C SER A 56 -8.23 6.05 21.34
N GLN A 57 -8.68 6.65 20.23
CA GLN A 57 -9.71 7.70 20.22
C GLN A 57 -11.14 7.18 20.03
N SER A 58 -11.36 5.86 19.98
CA SER A 58 -12.67 5.26 19.67
C SER A 58 -13.29 4.50 20.82
N ALA A 59 -14.62 4.61 20.95
CA ALA A 59 -15.39 3.88 21.96
C ALA A 59 -15.16 2.35 21.87
N PRO A 60 -15.12 1.62 23.01
CA PRO A 60 -14.64 0.23 23.11
C PRO A 60 -15.34 -0.78 22.19
N ASN A 61 -16.57 -0.48 21.73
CA ASN A 61 -17.39 -1.36 20.91
C ASN A 61 -17.22 -1.14 19.39
N MET A 62 -16.41 -0.18 18.92
CA MET A 62 -16.33 0.21 17.49
C MET A 62 -15.07 -0.26 16.76
N LYS A 63 -14.18 -1.01 17.41
CA LYS A 63 -12.90 -1.44 16.82
C LYS A 63 -13.05 -2.22 15.51
N SER A 64 -14.06 -3.09 15.41
CA SER A 64 -14.36 -3.84 14.18
C SER A 64 -14.82 -2.94 13.03
N VAL A 65 -15.65 -1.93 13.33
CA VAL A 65 -16.13 -0.97 12.31
C VAL A 65 -15.00 -0.08 11.81
N LEU A 66 -14.09 0.36 12.69
CA LEU A 66 -12.90 1.11 12.29
C LEU A 66 -11.98 0.30 11.37
N GLN A 67 -11.75 -0.98 11.68
CA GLN A 67 -10.98 -1.86 10.80
C GLN A 67 -11.66 -2.03 9.44
N ALA A 68 -12.99 -2.19 9.42
CA ALA A 68 -13.75 -2.29 8.19
C ALA A 68 -13.69 -0.99 7.37
N LEU A 69 -13.77 0.18 8.01
CA LEU A 69 -13.61 1.48 7.36
C LEU A 69 -12.19 1.66 6.81
N TRP A 70 -11.17 1.24 7.56
CA TRP A 70 -9.79 1.25 7.09
C TRP A 70 -9.63 0.41 5.81
N LEU A 71 -10.10 -0.83 5.82
CA LEU A 71 -10.08 -1.70 4.63
C LEU A 71 -10.89 -1.14 3.46
N LEU A 72 -12.00 -0.46 3.73
CA LEU A 72 -12.80 0.20 2.70
C LEU A 72 -12.02 1.32 2.00
N THR A 73 -11.20 2.09 2.74
CA THR A 73 -10.34 3.12 2.13
C THR A 73 -9.26 2.50 1.24
N VAL A 74 -8.65 1.39 1.67
CA VAL A 74 -7.66 0.64 0.86
C VAL A 74 -8.31 0.11 -0.42
N PHE A 75 -9.54 -0.43 -0.31
CA PHE A 75 -10.30 -0.87 -1.48
C PHE A 75 -10.54 0.27 -2.47
N MET A 76 -10.99 1.44 -1.99
CA MET A 76 -11.20 2.60 -2.86
C MET A 76 -9.90 3.06 -3.55
N GLY A 77 -8.77 3.05 -2.84
CA GLY A 77 -7.46 3.34 -3.43
C GLY A 77 -7.11 2.38 -4.56
N ASN A 78 -7.25 1.07 -4.33
CA ASN A 78 -6.99 0.05 -5.35
C ASN A 78 -7.90 0.18 -6.58
N VAL A 79 -9.17 0.56 -6.39
CA VAL A 79 -10.10 0.81 -7.51
C VAL A 79 -9.65 2.01 -8.34
N ILE A 80 -9.18 3.08 -7.70
CA ILE A 80 -8.66 4.26 -8.39
C ILE A 80 -7.40 3.90 -9.21
N ASP A 81 -6.45 3.17 -8.61
CA ASP A 81 -5.23 2.73 -9.29
C ASP A 81 -5.54 1.84 -10.49
N MET A 82 -6.47 0.89 -10.32
CA MET A 82 -6.92 0.03 -11.42
C MET A 82 -7.60 0.84 -12.54
N ALA A 83 -8.39 1.85 -12.19
CA ALA A 83 -9.05 2.70 -13.19
C ALA A 83 -8.03 3.48 -14.03
N ILE A 84 -6.98 4.00 -13.40
CA ILE A 84 -5.93 4.77 -14.09
C ILE A 84 -5.06 3.85 -14.95
N SER A 85 -4.58 2.75 -14.38
CA SER A 85 -3.71 1.80 -15.09
C SER A 85 -4.46 1.03 -16.18
N GLY A 86 -5.69 0.59 -15.90
CA GLY A 86 -6.50 -0.23 -16.81
C GLY A 86 -7.06 0.51 -18.03
N THR A 87 -7.17 1.84 -17.96
CA THR A 87 -7.69 2.64 -19.08
C THR A 87 -6.61 3.07 -20.07
N HIS A 88 -5.31 2.82 -19.78
CA HIS A 88 -4.18 3.16 -20.66
C HIS A 88 -4.25 4.59 -21.22
N ILE A 89 -4.82 5.54 -20.46
CA ILE A 89 -5.06 6.92 -20.93
C ILE A 89 -3.74 7.63 -21.23
N ILE A 90 -2.67 7.24 -20.52
CA ILE A 90 -1.33 7.79 -20.66
C ILE A 90 -0.42 6.67 -21.20
N PRO A 91 0.00 6.73 -22.48
CA PRO A 91 0.81 5.68 -23.08
C PRO A 91 2.27 5.67 -22.57
N GLU A 92 2.70 6.74 -21.88
CA GLU A 92 4.05 6.86 -21.32
C GLU A 92 4.09 6.57 -19.81
N PRO A 93 4.80 5.50 -19.37
CA PRO A 93 4.90 5.13 -17.95
C PRO A 93 5.48 6.24 -17.06
N ALA A 94 6.34 7.11 -17.61
CA ALA A 94 6.94 8.21 -16.87
C ALA A 94 5.89 9.22 -16.38
N THR A 95 4.90 9.54 -17.21
CA THR A 95 3.85 10.51 -16.89
C THR A 95 2.86 9.93 -15.88
N GLU A 96 2.62 8.62 -15.92
CA GLU A 96 1.82 7.93 -14.89
C GLU A 96 2.47 8.04 -13.50
N PHE A 97 3.79 7.87 -13.38
CA PHE A 97 4.49 8.06 -12.11
C PHE A 97 4.42 9.50 -11.59
N PHE A 98 4.48 10.51 -12.46
CA PHE A 98 4.31 11.91 -12.05
C PHE A 98 2.90 12.20 -11.53
N PHE A 99 1.88 11.58 -12.13
CA PHE A 99 0.50 11.70 -11.66
C PHE A 99 0.33 11.12 -10.25
N TYR A 100 0.83 9.90 -10.00
CA TYR A 100 0.79 9.31 -8.66
C TYR A 100 1.60 10.11 -7.63
N ALA A 101 2.76 10.65 -8.03
CA ALA A 101 3.56 11.51 -7.15
C ALA A 101 2.79 12.79 -6.75
N LEU A 102 2.07 13.41 -7.69
CA LEU A 102 1.23 14.57 -7.40
C LEU A 102 0.08 14.22 -6.45
N LEU A 103 -0.57 13.07 -6.67
CA LEU A 103 -1.63 12.57 -5.79
C LEU A 103 -1.11 12.34 -4.36
N MET A 104 0.10 11.78 -4.21
CA MET A 104 0.76 11.58 -2.91
C MET A 104 1.11 12.90 -2.21
N ILE A 105 1.54 13.92 -2.93
CA ILE A 105 1.79 15.24 -2.35
C ILE A 105 0.48 15.87 -1.84
N LEU A 106 -0.61 15.73 -2.60
CA LEU A 106 -1.93 16.21 -2.18
C LEU A 106 -2.43 15.50 -0.93
N THR A 107 -2.37 14.17 -0.88
CA THR A 107 -2.82 13.41 0.30
C THR A 107 -1.98 13.75 1.53
N MET A 108 -0.66 13.86 1.38
CA MET A 108 0.23 14.27 2.46
C MET A 108 -0.08 15.69 2.96
N GLY A 109 -0.36 16.63 2.04
CA GLY A 109 -0.80 17.98 2.40
C GLY A 109 -2.10 18.00 3.21
N ILE A 110 -3.08 17.19 2.81
CA ILE A 110 -4.35 17.04 3.54
C ILE A 110 -4.11 16.49 4.95
N PHE A 111 -3.30 15.43 5.08
CA PHE A 111 -2.96 14.85 6.39
C PHE A 111 -2.26 15.85 7.31
N ILE A 112 -1.32 16.64 6.79
CA ILE A 112 -0.62 17.68 7.57
C ILE A 112 -1.61 18.74 8.06
N ILE A 113 -2.52 19.20 7.21
CA ILE A 113 -3.55 20.19 7.58
C ILE A 113 -4.47 19.64 8.66
N LEU A 114 -4.92 18.38 8.54
CA LEU A 114 -5.76 17.72 9.53
C LEU A 114 -5.04 17.57 10.87
N ALA A 115 -3.76 17.16 10.86
CA ALA A 115 -2.94 17.03 12.06
C ALA A 115 -2.77 18.36 12.80
N MET A 116 -2.55 19.46 12.08
CA MET A 116 -2.45 20.80 12.70
C MET A 116 -3.77 21.29 13.31
N ARG A 117 -4.91 20.86 12.75
CA ARG A 117 -6.26 21.24 13.21
C ARG A 117 -6.83 20.29 14.26
N TYR A 118 -6.10 19.23 14.63
CA TYR A 118 -6.60 18.21 15.55
C TYR A 118 -6.39 18.61 17.01
N THR A 119 -7.48 18.84 17.73
CA THR A 119 -7.49 18.99 19.18
C THR A 119 -7.53 17.60 19.81
N TYR A 120 -6.49 17.24 20.58
CA TYR A 120 -6.46 16.01 21.37
C TYR A 120 -7.58 16.03 22.41
N VAL A 121 -8.42 15.01 22.40
CA VAL A 121 -9.33 14.73 23.52
C VAL A 121 -8.50 13.98 24.56
N GLU A 122 -8.31 14.57 25.74
CA GLU A 122 -7.59 13.96 26.85
C GLU A 122 -8.26 12.64 27.29
N GLU A 123 -7.41 11.69 27.65
CA GLU A 123 -7.71 10.28 27.89
C GLU A 123 -8.79 10.06 28.95
N VAL A 124 -9.80 9.25 28.62
CA VAL A 124 -10.40 8.36 29.61
C VAL A 124 -9.70 7.02 29.42
N GLU A 125 -8.79 6.75 30.35
CA GLU A 125 -8.18 5.47 30.67
C GLU A 125 -9.10 4.27 30.42
N GLU A 126 -8.99 3.64 29.24
CA GLU A 126 -9.57 2.31 28.97
C GLU A 126 -8.47 1.34 28.54
N ALA A 127 -7.45 1.22 29.40
CA ALA A 127 -6.99 -0.13 29.68
C ALA A 127 -8.21 -0.91 30.23
N GLN A 128 -8.44 -2.13 29.76
CA GLN A 128 -9.48 -3.08 30.22
C GLN A 128 -10.84 -3.02 29.48
N PRO A 129 -10.93 -3.75 28.36
CA PRO A 129 -12.04 -4.72 28.28
C PRO A 129 -11.56 -6.17 28.19
N MET A 130 -10.27 -6.40 27.93
CA MET A 130 -9.69 -7.75 27.86
C MET A 130 -9.34 -8.30 29.26
N GLN A 131 -8.91 -7.45 30.20
CA GLN A 131 -8.66 -7.89 31.58
C GLN A 131 -9.96 -8.17 32.35
N GLU A 132 -11.08 -7.49 32.01
CA GLU A 132 -12.37 -7.78 32.64
C GLU A 132 -12.94 -9.12 32.18
N LYS A 133 -12.82 -9.46 30.88
CA LYS A 133 -13.17 -10.81 30.40
C LYS A 133 -12.31 -11.92 30.99
N GLU A 134 -11.01 -11.68 31.19
CA GLU A 134 -10.11 -12.65 31.82
C GLU A 134 -10.41 -12.81 33.32
N LYS A 135 -10.72 -11.72 34.03
CA LYS A 135 -11.16 -11.76 35.44
C LYS A 135 -12.49 -12.51 35.61
N ILE A 136 -13.50 -12.19 34.81
CA ILE A 136 -14.81 -12.87 34.86
C ILE A 136 -14.67 -14.36 34.54
N ALA A 137 -13.89 -14.73 33.52
CA ALA A 137 -13.65 -16.14 33.18
C ALA A 137 -12.89 -16.91 34.28
N SER A 138 -12.00 -16.24 35.01
CA SER A 138 -11.31 -16.85 36.16
C SER A 138 -12.20 -17.02 37.39
N GLU A 139 -13.21 -16.17 37.57
CA GLU A 139 -14.13 -16.19 38.71
C GLU A 139 -15.23 -17.26 38.54
N ASP A 140 -15.69 -17.49 37.30
CA ASP A 140 -16.67 -18.53 36.97
C ASP A 140 -16.10 -19.96 37.02
N THR A 141 -14.76 -20.12 37.05
CA THR A 141 -14.09 -21.44 37.09
C THR A 141 -13.87 -21.93 38.53
N ASN A 142 -14.07 -21.07 39.55
CA ASN A 142 -13.82 -21.39 40.95
C ASN A 142 -15.10 -21.61 41.78
N CYS A 143 -16.21 -21.98 41.12
CA CYS A 143 -17.41 -22.53 41.74
C CYS A 143 -17.54 -24.04 41.44
#